data_AF-A0A4R5Q7E7-F1
#
_entry.id   AF-A0A4R5Q7E7-F1
#
_cell.length_a   1.000
_cell.length_b   1.000
_cell.length_c   1.000
_cell.angle_alpha   90.00
_cell.angle_beta   90.00
_cell.angle_gamma   90.00
#
_symmetry.space_group_name_H-M   'P 1'
#
loop_
_entity.id
_entity.type
_entity.pdbx_description
1 polymer ?
#
loop_
_entity_poly.entity_id
_entity_poly.type
_entity_poly.pdbx_seq_one_letter_code
_entity_poly.pdbx_strand_id
1 'polypeptide(L)'
;MNAPSPWVIVDRGGFETVCTGRAEWLSEWRHRIRAIEAADRPVELRRAGSERMLGANADAFQTLVKHGALDAVLDTTQMIAASDGRLSRLELQAGKAA
;
A
#
# COMPACT_ATOMS: atom_id res chain seq x y z
N MET A 1 -23.78 17.89 1.08
CA MET A 1 -22.83 17.27 2.02
C MET A 1 -22.27 16.03 1.35
N ASN A 2 -20.96 15.97 1.10
CA ASN A 2 -20.33 14.72 0.66
C ASN A 2 -20.40 13.72 1.82
N ALA A 3 -20.85 12.50 1.57
CA ALA A 3 -20.81 11.43 2.57
C ALA A 3 -19.35 11.17 2.99
N PRO A 4 -19.09 10.83 4.27
CA PRO A 4 -17.73 10.52 4.72
C PRO A 4 -17.12 9.43 3.84
N SER A 5 -15.83 9.58 3.49
CA SER A 5 -15.14 8.64 2.64
C SER A 5 -15.06 7.26 3.31
N PRO A 6 -15.26 6.15 2.57
CA PRO A 6 -15.13 4.81 3.14
C PRO A 6 -13.65 4.47 3.27
N TRP A 7 -13.12 4.58 4.48
CA TRP A 7 -11.73 4.27 4.79
C TRP A 7 -11.53 2.77 4.96
N VAL A 8 -11.48 2.03 3.85
CA VAL A 8 -11.33 0.58 3.84
C VAL A 8 -10.00 0.19 3.21
N ILE A 9 -9.38 -0.86 3.74
CA ILE A 9 -8.23 -1.54 3.11
C ILE A 9 -8.58 -3.00 2.93
N VAL A 10 -8.49 -3.48 1.71
CA VAL A 10 -8.72 -4.88 1.33
C VAL A 10 -7.39 -5.63 1.40
N ASP A 11 -7.36 -6.77 2.08
CA ASP A 11 -6.19 -7.63 2.11
C ASP A 11 -6.16 -8.62 0.92
N ARG A 12 -5.16 -9.52 0.90
CA ARG A 12 -5.02 -10.54 -0.15
C ARG A 12 -6.17 -11.56 -0.16
N GLY A 13 -6.77 -11.85 1.00
CA GLY A 13 -7.88 -12.79 1.15
C GLY A 13 -9.25 -12.17 0.88
N GLY A 14 -9.31 -10.87 0.59
CA GLY A 14 -10.55 -10.13 0.45
C GLY A 14 -11.14 -9.69 1.80
N PHE A 15 -10.39 -9.84 2.90
CA PHE A 15 -10.83 -9.30 4.19
C PHE A 15 -10.64 -7.79 4.22
N GLU A 16 -11.67 -7.11 4.69
CA GLU A 16 -11.69 -5.67 4.82
C GLU A 16 -11.20 -5.27 6.22
N THR A 17 -10.31 -4.28 6.25
CA THR A 17 -9.97 -3.52 7.45
C THR A 17 -10.61 -2.16 7.33
N VAL A 18 -11.60 -1.91 8.18
CA VAL A 18 -12.31 -0.63 8.24
C VAL A 18 -11.57 0.29 9.22
N CYS A 19 -11.19 1.46 8.73
CA CYS A 19 -10.58 2.52 9.52
C CYS A 19 -11.61 3.59 9.85
N THR A 20 -11.46 4.25 11.00
CA THR A 20 -12.34 5.33 11.47
C THR A 20 -12.12 6.64 10.72
N GLY A 21 -10.97 6.80 10.05
CA GLY A 21 -10.60 8.03 9.37
C GLY A 21 -9.32 7.93 8.56
N ARG A 22 -9.01 9.00 7.81
CA ARG A 22 -7.81 9.11 6.96
C ARG A 22 -6.51 8.78 7.70
N ALA A 23 -6.34 9.30 8.91
CA ALA A 23 -5.07 9.17 9.64
C ALA A 23 -4.77 7.71 10.00
N GLU A 24 -5.79 6.99 10.48
CA GLU A 24 -5.70 5.56 10.77
C GLU A 24 -5.45 4.76 9.48
N TRP A 25 -6.20 5.07 8.43
CA TRP A 25 -6.04 4.43 7.12
C TRP A 25 -4.62 4.59 6.55
N LEU A 26 -4.05 5.79 6.59
CA LEU A 26 -2.65 6.03 6.18
C LEU A 26 -1.65 5.34 7.11
N SER A 27 -1.96 5.23 8.41
CA SER A 27 -1.13 4.48 9.35
C SER A 27 -1.09 2.99 9.01
N GLU A 28 -2.24 2.41 8.70
CA GLU A 28 -2.37 1.01 8.33
C GLU A 28 -1.67 0.70 7.01
N TRP A 29 -1.78 1.57 6.00
CA TRP A 29 -0.98 1.45 4.77
C TRP A 29 0.53 1.45 5.05
N ARG A 30 1.02 2.38 5.90
CA ARG A 30 2.44 2.40 6.29
C ARG A 30 2.85 1.11 7.00
N HIS A 31 2.00 0.59 7.87
CA HIS A 31 2.26 -0.67 8.57
C HIS A 31 2.40 -1.84 7.58
N ARG A 32 1.44 -1.99 6.67
CA ARG A 32 1.44 -3.07 5.66
C ARG A 32 2.63 -3.00 4.71
N ILE A 33 2.95 -1.79 4.22
CA ILE A 33 4.10 -1.58 3.35
C ILE A 33 5.39 -1.99 4.08
N ARG A 34 5.58 -1.57 5.33
CA ARG A 34 6.75 -1.98 6.13
C ARG A 34 6.80 -3.48 6.36
N ALA A 35 5.66 -4.13 6.59
CA ALA A 35 5.59 -5.57 6.75
C ALA A 35 6.03 -6.30 5.45
N ILE A 36 5.64 -5.81 4.28
CA ILE A 36 6.09 -6.33 2.99
C ILE A 36 7.60 -6.10 2.82
N GLU A 37 8.10 -4.92 3.13
CA GLU A 37 9.53 -4.59 3.03
C GLU A 37 10.40 -5.49 3.91
N ALA A 38 9.97 -5.72 5.15
CA ALA A 38 10.70 -6.49 6.15
C ALA A 38 10.51 -8.00 6.04
N ALA A 39 9.64 -8.48 5.14
CA ALA A 39 9.39 -9.90 4.97
C ALA A 39 10.67 -10.63 4.54
N ASP A 40 10.95 -11.77 5.18
CA ASP A 40 12.05 -12.66 4.84
C ASP A 40 11.77 -13.44 3.55
N ARG A 41 11.81 -12.71 2.41
CA ARG A 41 11.51 -13.21 1.07
C ARG A 41 12.39 -12.50 0.03
N PRO A 42 12.66 -13.14 -1.12
CA PRO A 42 13.23 -12.48 -2.30
C PRO A 42 12.51 -11.15 -2.62
N VAL A 43 13.26 -10.17 -3.11
CA VAL A 43 12.73 -8.83 -3.35
C VAL A 43 11.59 -8.84 -4.38
N GLU A 44 11.69 -9.70 -5.39
CA GLU A 44 10.67 -9.89 -6.42
C GLU A 44 9.34 -10.33 -5.81
N LEU A 45 9.37 -11.21 -4.81
CA LEU A 45 8.17 -11.64 -4.10
C LEU A 45 7.59 -10.55 -3.20
N ARG A 46 8.43 -9.67 -2.65
CA ARG A 46 7.99 -8.49 -1.88
C ARG A 46 7.32 -7.47 -2.79
N ARG A 47 7.92 -7.16 -3.95
CA ARG A 47 7.30 -6.30 -4.99
C ARG A 47 5.95 -6.83 -5.45
N ALA A 48 5.88 -8.11 -5.80
CA ALA A 48 4.63 -8.77 -6.16
C ALA A 48 3.59 -8.76 -5.01
N GLY A 49 4.05 -8.68 -3.75
CA GLY A 49 3.20 -8.43 -2.59
C GLY A 49 2.56 -7.04 -2.63
N SER A 50 3.36 -6.00 -2.84
CA SER A 50 2.88 -4.61 -2.97
C SER A 50 1.93 -4.42 -4.16
N GLU A 51 2.26 -4.99 -5.31
CA GLU A 51 1.41 -4.93 -6.52
C GLU A 51 0.04 -5.60 -6.31
N ARG A 52 0.02 -6.78 -5.66
CA ARG A 52 -1.25 -7.44 -5.32
C ARG A 52 -2.09 -6.65 -4.34
N MET A 53 -1.45 -6.03 -3.34
CA MET A 53 -2.13 -5.16 -2.38
C MET A 53 -2.73 -3.93 -3.09
N LEU A 54 -2.00 -3.31 -4.03
CA LEU A 54 -2.55 -2.24 -4.89
C LEU A 54 -3.76 -2.71 -5.69
N GLY A 55 -3.64 -3.85 -6.38
CA GLY A 55 -4.71 -4.40 -7.20
C GLY A 55 -5.98 -4.69 -6.40
N ALA A 56 -5.85 -5.29 -5.21
CA ALA A 56 -6.98 -5.58 -4.32
C ALA A 56 -7.72 -4.33 -3.84
N ASN A 57 -7.04 -3.17 -3.82
CA ASN A 57 -7.60 -1.90 -3.34
C ASN A 57 -8.02 -0.95 -4.46
N ALA A 58 -7.97 -1.36 -5.74
CA ALA A 58 -8.30 -0.50 -6.87
C ALA A 58 -9.71 0.11 -6.77
N ASP A 59 -10.72 -0.71 -6.43
CA ASP A 59 -12.10 -0.26 -6.29
C ASP A 59 -12.31 0.62 -5.04
N ALA A 60 -11.62 0.29 -3.94
CA ALA A 60 -11.62 1.10 -2.73
C ALA A 60 -11.02 2.50 -3.00
N PHE A 61 -9.93 2.58 -3.76
CA PHE A 61 -9.34 3.85 -4.19
C PHE A 61 -10.28 4.65 -5.08
N GLN A 62 -10.92 4.01 -6.07
CA GLN A 62 -11.92 4.70 -6.91
C GLN A 62 -13.05 5.28 -6.06
N THR A 63 -13.49 4.54 -5.04
CA THR A 63 -14.54 4.99 -4.12
C THR A 63 -14.07 6.17 -3.26
N LEU A 64 -12.85 6.13 -2.72
CA LEU A 64 -12.25 7.26 -2.01
C LEU A 64 -12.18 8.52 -2.88
N VAL A 65 -11.77 8.39 -4.14
CA VAL A 65 -11.72 9.51 -5.10
C VAL A 65 -13.12 10.09 -5.35
N LYS A 66 -14.14 9.25 -5.55
CA LYS A 66 -15.54 9.70 -5.69
C LYS A 66 -16.05 10.49 -4.48
N HIS A 67 -15.52 10.19 -3.29
CA HIS A 67 -15.82 10.88 -2.03
C HIS A 67 -14.87 12.05 -1.71
N GLY A 68 -13.99 12.45 -2.64
CA GLY A 68 -13.12 13.62 -2.51
C GLY A 68 -11.80 13.38 -1.76
N ALA A 69 -11.41 12.13 -1.53
CA ALA A 69 -10.16 11.75 -0.83
C ALA A 69 -9.02 11.37 -1.79
N LEU A 70 -8.86 12.12 -2.90
CA LEU A 70 -7.80 11.87 -3.90
C LEU A 70 -6.40 12.01 -3.29
N ASP A 71 -6.20 12.97 -2.41
CA ASP A 71 -4.92 13.22 -1.75
C ASP A 71 -4.43 12.00 -0.94
N ALA A 72 -5.32 11.33 -0.21
CA ALA A 72 -5.00 10.11 0.51
C ALA A 72 -4.58 8.95 -0.43
N VAL A 73 -5.22 8.84 -1.60
CA VAL A 73 -4.86 7.84 -2.62
C VAL A 73 -3.48 8.15 -3.22
N LEU A 74 -3.18 9.43 -3.48
CA LEU A 74 -1.87 9.88 -3.96
C LEU A 74 -0.78 9.62 -2.93
N ASP A 75 -1.01 9.95 -1.65
CA ASP A 75 -0.08 9.68 -0.54
C ASP A 75 0.28 8.19 -0.50
N THR A 76 -0.72 7.32 -0.62
CA THR A 76 -0.54 5.86 -0.60
C THR A 76 0.26 5.36 -1.79
N THR A 77 -0.04 5.87 -2.98
CA THR A 77 0.68 5.52 -4.21
C THR A 77 2.16 5.94 -4.12
N GLN A 78 2.43 7.12 -3.57
CA GLN A 78 3.79 7.60 -3.31
C GLN A 78 4.53 6.74 -2.27
N MET A 79 3.86 6.31 -1.20
CA MET A 79 4.46 5.43 -0.19
C MET A 79 4.91 4.09 -0.80
N ILE A 80 4.12 3.55 -1.72
CA ILE A 80 4.42 2.29 -2.41
C ILE A 80 5.54 2.47 -3.43
N ALA A 81 5.52 3.55 -4.22
CA ALA A 81 6.63 3.87 -5.13
C ALA A 81 7.96 4.07 -4.37
N ALA A 82 7.92 4.74 -3.21
CA ALA A 82 9.08 4.90 -2.36
C ALA A 82 9.56 3.56 -1.78
N SER A 83 8.63 2.64 -1.50
CA SER A 83 8.92 1.29 -1.05
C SER A 83 9.63 0.47 -2.12
N ASP A 84 9.10 0.50 -3.34
CA ASP A 84 9.73 -0.14 -4.48
C ASP A 84 11.16 0.39 -4.71
N GLY A 85 11.36 1.71 -4.65
CA GLY A 85 12.70 2.31 -4.74
C GLY A 85 13.66 1.91 -3.62
N ARG A 86 13.16 1.55 -2.42
CA ARG A 86 13.98 0.94 -1.35
C ARG A 86 14.32 -0.50 -1.66
N LEU A 87 13.35 -1.30 -2.11
CA LEU A 87 13.53 -2.68 -2.53
C LEU A 87 14.54 -2.82 -3.69
N SER A 88 14.46 -1.97 -4.70
CA SER A 88 15.42 -1.90 -5.81
C SER A 88 16.85 -1.66 -5.35
N ARG A 89 17.05 -0.82 -4.32
CA ARG A 89 18.38 -0.59 -3.75
C ARG A 89 18.92 -1.82 -3.02
N LEU A 90 18.06 -2.61 -2.38
CA LEU A 90 18.46 -3.85 -1.72
C LEU A 90 18.93 -4.91 -2.72
N GLU A 91 18.23 -5.08 -3.86
CA GLU A 91 18.67 -6.00 -4.93
C GLU A 91 20.05 -5.63 -5.46
N LEU A 92 20.28 -4.34 -5.74
CA LEU A 92 21.56 -3.85 -6.24
C LEU A 92 22.71 -4.06 -5.23
N GLN A 93 22.42 -4.00 -3.93
CA GLN A 93 23.41 -4.27 -2.89
C GLN A 93 23.71 -5.77 -2.77
N ALA A 94 22.68 -6.63 -2.82
CA ALA A 94 22.84 -8.08 -2.78
C ALA A 94 23.65 -8.59 -4.00
N GLY A 95 23.39 -8.04 -5.19
CA GLY A 95 24.12 -8.40 -6.42
C GLY A 95 25.57 -7.89 -6.49
N LYS A 96 25.96 -6.91 -5.66
CA LYS A 96 27.37 -6.46 -5.53
C LYS A 96 28.19 -7.30 -4.54
N ALA A 97 27.53 -8.09 -3.69
CA ALA A 97 28.15 -8.93 -2.68
C ALA A 97 28.35 -10.38 -3.12
N ALA A 98 27.88 -10.73 -4.33
CA ALA A 98 28.04 -12.04 -4.99
C ALA A 98 29.16 -11.97 -6.04
#